data_AF-A0A6N8KUV9-F1
#
_entry.id   AF-A0A6N8KUV9-F1
#
_cell.length_a   1.000
_cell.length_b   1.000
_cell.length_c   1.000
_cell.angle_alpha   90.00
_cell.angle_beta   90.00
_cell.angle_gamma   90.00
#
_symmetry.space_group_name_H-M   'P 1'
#
loop_
_entity.id
_entity.type
_entity.pdbx_description
1 polymer ?
#
loop_
_entity_poly.entity_id
_entity_poly.type
_entity_poly.pdbx_seq_one_letter_code
_entity_poly.pdbx_strand_id
1 'polypeptide(L)'
;MDTQNIPSFVLAAGFFTDAELQQLASYGALPSPALVDAFQYEPEIQELMNAFIGDESSRQVHQYLKAREFLAAGAVEKAWKIILL
;
A
#
# COMPACT_ATOMS: atom_id res chain seq x y z
N MET A 1 12.79 16.00 6.36
CA MET A 1 12.33 14.69 5.84
C MET A 1 11.63 14.98 4.53
N ASP A 2 12.19 14.55 3.40
CA ASP A 2 11.58 14.76 2.09
C ASP A 2 10.46 13.76 1.85
N THR A 3 9.31 14.00 2.48
CA THR A 3 8.06 13.26 2.23
C THR A 3 7.29 13.81 1.02
N GLN A 4 7.92 14.68 0.23
CA GLN A 4 7.31 15.35 -0.93
C GLN A 4 6.72 14.40 -1.98
N ASN A 5 7.17 13.14 -2.00
CA ASN A 5 6.73 12.11 -2.93
C ASN A 5 5.65 11.17 -2.36
N ILE A 6 5.25 11.34 -1.09
CA ILE A 6 4.19 10.54 -0.47
C ILE A 6 2.85 11.26 -0.67
N PRO A 7 1.82 10.61 -1.23
CA PRO A 7 0.50 11.19 -1.35
C PRO A 7 -0.09 11.58 0.01
N SER A 8 -0.81 12.71 0.05
CA SER A 8 -1.41 13.25 1.28
C SER A 8 -2.37 12.28 1.96
N PHE A 9 -3.07 11.42 1.21
CA PHE A 9 -3.98 10.43 1.78
C PHE A 9 -3.26 9.37 2.62
N VAL A 10 -2.02 9.01 2.27
CA VAL A 10 -1.20 8.05 3.04
C VAL A 10 -0.77 8.67 4.36
N LEU A 11 -0.40 9.95 4.33
CA LEU A 11 -0.05 10.71 5.55
C LEU A 11 -1.27 10.94 6.43
N ALA A 12 -2.41 11.28 5.83
CA ALA A 12 -3.66 11.56 6.53
C ALA A 12 -4.28 10.29 7.16
N ALA A 13 -4.01 9.11 6.60
CA ALA A 13 -4.48 7.84 7.15
C ALA A 13 -3.91 7.54 8.54
N GLY A 14 -2.72 8.10 8.89
CA GLY A 14 -2.09 7.89 10.20
C GLY A 14 -1.75 6.41 10.50
N PHE A 15 -1.74 5.56 9.48
CA PHE A 15 -1.60 4.10 9.64
C PHE A 15 -0.14 3.64 9.70
N PHE A 16 0.76 4.39 9.05
CA PHE A 16 2.17 4.08 8.95
C PHE A 16 3.00 4.88 9.96
N THR A 17 4.00 4.22 10.54
CA THR A 17 5.00 4.84 11.40
C THR A 17 5.99 5.69 10.57
N ASP A 18 6.73 6.59 11.23
CA ASP A 18 7.75 7.40 10.56
C ASP A 18 8.80 6.57 9.81
N ALA A 19 9.17 5.39 10.35
CA ALA A 19 10.11 4.48 9.72
C ALA A 19 9.52 3.86 8.44
N GLU A 20 8.25 3.44 8.47
CA GLU A 20 7.55 2.89 7.30
C GLU A 20 7.35 3.96 6.23
N LEU A 21 7.03 5.20 6.63
CA LEU A 21 6.95 6.35 5.72
C LEU A 21 8.31 6.66 5.08
N GLN A 22 9.42 6.60 5.84
CA GLN A 22 10.76 6.73 5.29
C GLN A 22 11.07 5.62 4.28
N GLN A 23 10.67 4.40 4.56
CA GLN A 23 10.88 3.27 3.66
C GLN A 23 10.06 3.44 2.37
N LEU A 24 8.79 3.88 2.48
CA LEU A 24 7.96 4.21 1.32
C LEU A 24 8.59 5.34 0.49
N ALA A 25 9.10 6.39 1.13
CA ALA A 25 9.80 7.49 0.44
C ALA A 25 11.09 7.03 -0.24
N SER A 26 11.78 6.01 0.30
CA SER A 26 13.05 5.50 -0.25
C SER A 26 12.90 4.89 -1.66
N TYR A 27 11.70 4.45 -2.03
CA TYR A 27 11.44 3.91 -3.36
C TYR A 27 11.54 4.99 -4.46
N GLY A 28 11.41 6.28 -4.09
CA GLY A 28 11.73 7.41 -4.97
C GLY A 28 10.74 7.70 -6.11
N ALA A 29 9.80 6.80 -6.38
CA ALA A 29 8.75 6.96 -7.38
C ALA A 29 7.48 6.21 -6.96
N LEU A 30 6.32 6.55 -7.54
CA LEU A 30 5.11 5.74 -7.38
C LEU A 30 5.01 4.71 -8.53
N PRO A 31 4.52 3.49 -8.29
CA PRO A 31 4.19 2.54 -9.35
C PRO A 31 3.21 3.17 -10.36
N SER A 32 3.32 2.79 -11.63
CA SER A 32 2.39 3.28 -12.64
C SER A 32 0.99 2.70 -12.41
N PRO A 33 -0.08 3.41 -12.82
CA PRO A 33 -1.46 2.89 -12.68
C PRO A 33 -1.63 1.50 -13.28
N ALA A 34 -1.03 1.24 -14.45
CA ALA A 34 -1.10 -0.08 -15.08
C ALA A 34 -0.47 -1.21 -14.22
N LEU A 35 0.60 -0.92 -13.47
CA LEU A 35 1.22 -1.89 -12.57
C LEU A 35 0.40 -2.08 -11.29
N VAL A 36 -0.25 -1.03 -10.80
CA VAL A 36 -1.20 -1.10 -9.67
C VAL A 36 -2.41 -1.93 -10.08
N ASP A 37 -2.99 -1.62 -11.24
CA ASP A 37 -4.13 -2.35 -11.79
C ASP A 37 -3.79 -3.82 -11.99
N ALA A 38 -2.61 -4.15 -12.53
CA ALA A 38 -2.17 -5.53 -12.67
C ALA A 38 -2.05 -6.25 -11.31
N PHE A 39 -1.69 -5.52 -10.25
CA PHE A 39 -1.50 -6.07 -8.91
C PHE A 39 -2.80 -6.60 -8.29
N GLN A 40 -3.95 -6.02 -8.65
CA GLN A 40 -5.26 -6.48 -8.17
C GLN A 40 -5.58 -7.90 -8.61
N TYR A 41 -4.90 -8.41 -9.65
CA TYR A 41 -5.06 -9.75 -10.18
C TYR A 41 -4.06 -10.75 -9.59
N GLU A 42 -3.13 -10.34 -8.72
CA GLU A 42 -2.31 -11.31 -7.98
C GLU A 42 -3.24 -12.15 -7.07
N PRO A 43 -3.10 -13.49 -7.01
CA PRO A 43 -4.02 -14.36 -6.27
C PRO A 43 -4.20 -13.94 -4.81
N GLU A 44 -3.11 -13.62 -4.13
CA GLU A 44 -3.11 -13.16 -2.74
C GLU A 44 -3.91 -11.86 -2.54
N ILE A 45 -3.83 -10.94 -3.52
CA ILE A 45 -4.55 -9.67 -3.48
C ILE A 45 -6.01 -9.88 -3.79
N GLN A 46 -6.32 -10.75 -4.76
CA GLN A 46 -7.71 -11.14 -5.05
C GLN A 46 -8.36 -11.81 -3.86
N GLU A 47 -7.67 -12.71 -3.17
CA GLU A 47 -8.17 -13.36 -1.95
C GLU A 47 -8.47 -12.32 -0.86
N LEU A 48 -7.55 -11.37 -0.64
CA LEU A 48 -7.75 -10.28 0.31
C LEU A 48 -8.94 -9.40 -0.10
N MET A 49 -8.98 -8.93 -1.34
CA MET A 49 -10.07 -8.10 -1.86
C MET A 49 -11.43 -8.80 -1.78
N ASN A 50 -11.47 -10.08 -2.13
CA ASN A 50 -12.69 -10.88 -2.11
C ASN A 50 -13.18 -11.16 -0.67
N ALA A 51 -12.26 -11.35 0.29
CA ALA A 51 -12.60 -11.60 1.69
C ALA A 51 -13.33 -10.42 2.36
N PHE A 52 -13.14 -9.20 1.86
CA PHE A 52 -13.75 -7.97 2.40
C PHE A 52 -14.74 -7.32 1.42
N ILE A 53 -15.31 -8.08 0.48
CA ILE A 53 -16.40 -7.59 -0.36
C ILE A 53 -17.59 -7.21 0.52
N GLY A 54 -17.98 -5.94 0.48
CA GLY A 54 -19.11 -5.40 1.26
C GLY A 54 -18.72 -4.81 2.62
N ASP A 55 -17.44 -4.90 3.02
CA ASP A 55 -16.91 -4.27 4.24
C ASP A 55 -15.68 -3.40 3.90
N GLU A 56 -15.95 -2.19 3.42
CA GLU A 56 -14.92 -1.29 2.90
C GLU A 56 -13.97 -0.76 3.98
N SER A 57 -14.45 -0.61 5.22
CA SER A 57 -13.61 -0.14 6.33
C SER A 57 -12.61 -1.22 6.73
N SER A 58 -13.06 -2.47 6.84
CA SER A 58 -12.18 -3.61 7.08
C SER A 58 -11.22 -3.82 5.90
N ARG A 59 -11.70 -3.71 4.65
CA ARG A 59 -10.86 -3.82 3.45
C ARG A 59 -9.67 -2.86 3.52
N GLN A 60 -9.92 -1.58 3.80
CA GLN A 60 -8.88 -0.56 3.84
C GLN A 60 -7.84 -0.84 4.93
N VAL A 61 -8.28 -1.23 6.13
CA VAL A 61 -7.36 -1.62 7.21
C VAL A 61 -6.48 -2.80 6.78
N HIS A 62 -7.07 -3.82 6.17
CA HIS A 62 -6.33 -4.99 5.70
C HIS A 62 -5.38 -4.68 4.53
N GLN A 63 -5.75 -3.78 3.62
CA GLN A 63 -4.84 -3.29 2.58
C GLN A 63 -3.59 -2.65 3.18
N TYR A 64 -3.76 -1.78 4.19
CA TYR A 64 -2.61 -1.15 4.83
C TYR A 64 -1.81 -2.12 5.70
N LEU A 65 -2.45 -3.09 6.39
CA LEU A 65 -1.73 -4.16 7.08
C LEU A 65 -0.86 -4.94 6.11
N LYS A 66 -1.41 -5.31 4.96
CA LYS A 66 -0.69 -6.03 3.92
C LYS A 66 0.43 -5.19 3.30
N ALA A 67 0.24 -3.89 3.16
CA ALA A 67 1.31 -2.97 2.80
C ALA A 67 2.49 -3.01 3.79
N ARG A 68 2.20 -3.04 5.10
CA ARG A 68 3.23 -3.17 6.14
C ARG A 68 3.97 -4.51 6.07
N GLU A 69 3.28 -5.60 5.74
CA GLU A 69 3.95 -6.89 5.49
C GLU A 69 4.92 -6.79 4.32
N PHE A 70 4.53 -6.13 3.22
CA PHE A 70 5.43 -5.90 2.10
C PHE A 70 6.61 -5.01 2.47
N LEU A 71 6.41 -3.96 3.27
CA LEU A 71 7.51 -3.14 3.80
C LEU A 71 8.46 -3.97 4.67
N ALA A 72 7.94 -4.81 5.57
CA ALA A 72 8.75 -5.69 6.41
C ALA A 72 9.57 -6.70 5.57
N ALA A 73 9.03 -7.14 4.43
CA ALA A 73 9.73 -7.99 3.47
C ALA A 73 10.69 -7.24 2.54
N GLY A 74 10.81 -5.90 2.66
CA GLY A 74 11.61 -5.07 1.76
C GLY A 74 10.99 -4.85 0.38
N ALA A 75 9.78 -5.33 0.14
CA ALA A 75 9.03 -5.21 -1.11
C ALA A 75 8.29 -3.86 -1.19
N VAL A 76 9.03 -2.76 -1.15
CA VAL A 76 8.45 -1.39 -1.09
C VAL A 76 7.55 -1.08 -2.29
N GLU A 77 7.89 -1.55 -3.49
CA GLU A 77 7.04 -1.41 -4.67
C GLU A 77 5.67 -2.08 -4.48
N LYS A 78 5.62 -3.29 -3.91
CA LYS A 78 4.37 -4.01 -3.63
C LYS A 78 3.54 -3.31 -2.56
N ALA A 79 4.20 -2.75 -1.54
CA ALA A 79 3.55 -1.93 -0.53
C ALA A 79 2.86 -0.71 -1.18
N TRP A 80 3.55 -0.04 -2.11
CA TRP A 80 2.93 1.06 -2.84
C TRP A 80 1.75 0.62 -3.72
N LYS A 81 1.88 -0.51 -4.41
CA LYS A 81 0.80 -1.02 -5.27
C LYS A 81 -0.48 -1.27 -4.48
N ILE A 82 -0.40 -1.91 -3.31
CA ILE A 82 -1.60 -2.20 -2.53
C ILE A 82 -2.19 -0.96 -1.83
N ILE A 83 -1.36 0.03 -1.49
CA ILE A 83 -1.82 1.32 -0.93
C ILE A 83 -2.60 2.14 -1.96
N LEU A 84 -2.22 2.04 -3.24
CA LEU A 84 -2.81 2.79 -4.34
C LEU A 84 -4.04 2.10 -4.98
N LEU A 85 -4.40 0.93 -4.46
CA LEU A 85 -5.46 0.06 -4.97
C LEU A 85 -6.79 0.37 -4.30
#